data_AF-A0A520IM16-F1
#
_entry.id   AF-A0A520IM16-F1
#
_cell.length_a   1.000
_cell.length_b   1.000
_cell.length_c   1.000
_cell.angle_alpha   90.00
_cell.angle_beta   90.00
_cell.angle_gamma   90.00
#
_symmetry.space_group_name_H-M   'P 1'
#
loop_
_entity.id
_entity.type
_entity.pdbx_description
1 polymer ?
#
loop_
_entity_poly.entity_id
_entity_poly.type
_entity_poly.pdbx_seq_one_letter_code
_entity_poly.pdbx_strand_id
1 'polypeptide(L)'
;MNTNPSSASTLYSCLGAALLFAAGLAAFTTAYMGVATFAYALMILGMAWRRRARETHRQLMFTGMGIDLLLVLILELQRSATATAFGFKLGPWQMAHVGASTLAVALYLPMIYVGMKLWENETAGRRKLHRRLGYLTFFFRSLGFVLMFSLLWKAA
;
A
#
# COMPACT_ATOMS: atom_id res chain seq x y z
N MET A 1 21.37 -16.64 -9.62
CA MET A 1 20.10 -16.45 -8.88
C MET A 1 19.19 -17.60 -9.27
N ASN A 2 19.18 -18.71 -8.52
CA ASN A 2 18.37 -19.88 -8.87
C ASN A 2 16.92 -19.66 -8.44
N THR A 3 16.11 -19.04 -9.28
CA THR A 3 14.66 -19.04 -9.09
C THR A 3 14.14 -20.42 -9.46
N ASN A 4 13.71 -21.19 -8.45
CA ASN A 4 13.01 -22.44 -8.66
C ASN A 4 11.79 -22.15 -9.56
N PRO A 5 11.63 -22.81 -10.73
CA PRO A 5 10.60 -22.45 -11.71
C PRO A 5 9.16 -22.50 -11.12
N SER A 6 8.94 -23.34 -10.11
CA SER A 6 7.67 -23.41 -9.35
C SER A 6 7.35 -22.13 -8.55
N SER A 7 8.36 -21.36 -8.13
CA SER A 7 8.16 -20.14 -7.35
C SER A 7 7.71 -18.96 -8.21
N ALA A 8 8.15 -18.92 -9.47
CA ALA A 8 7.82 -17.86 -10.42
C ALA A 8 6.38 -18.00 -10.93
N SER A 9 5.98 -19.21 -11.33
CA SER A 9 4.60 -19.48 -11.76
C SER A 9 3.59 -19.14 -10.67
N THR A 10 3.87 -19.54 -9.42
CA THR A 10 3.03 -19.19 -8.26
C THR A 10 2.90 -17.66 -8.08
N LEU A 11 4.01 -16.92 -8.22
CA LEU A 11 3.98 -15.46 -8.11
C LEU A 11 3.10 -14.82 -9.19
N TYR A 12 3.24 -15.24 -10.45
CA TYR A 12 2.43 -14.73 -11.56
C TYR A 12 0.94 -15.05 -11.38
N SER A 13 0.60 -16.26 -10.92
CA SER A 13 -0.78 -16.62 -10.60
C SER A 13 -1.35 -15.73 -9.49
N CYS A 14 -0.57 -15.45 -8.43
CA CYS A 14 -0.99 -14.54 -7.38
C CYS A 14 -1.15 -13.09 -7.86
N LEU A 15 -0.26 -12.61 -8.74
CA LEU A 15 -0.37 -11.27 -9.34
C LEU A 15 -1.61 -11.17 -10.25
N GLY A 16 -1.87 -12.20 -11.06
CA GLY A 16 -3.07 -12.28 -11.88
C GLY A 16 -4.34 -12.27 -11.04
N ALA A 17 -4.39 -13.06 -9.97
CA ALA A 17 -5.52 -13.06 -9.03
C ALA A 17 -5.71 -11.69 -8.34
N ALA A 18 -4.61 -11.04 -7.92
CA ALA A 18 -4.66 -9.70 -7.33
C ALA A 18 -5.22 -8.66 -8.31
N LEU A 19 -4.80 -8.73 -9.58
CA LEU A 19 -5.27 -7.83 -10.62
C LEU A 19 -6.75 -8.05 -10.93
N LEU A 20 -7.18 -9.31 -11.09
CA LEU A 20 -8.59 -9.65 -11.34
C LEU A 20 -9.48 -9.22 -10.19
N PHE A 21 -9.05 -9.44 -8.94
CA PHE A 21 -9.78 -9.01 -7.76
C PHE A 21 -9.90 -7.47 -7.71
N ALA A 22 -8.80 -6.75 -7.96
CA ALA A 22 -8.81 -5.30 -8.01
C ALA A 22 -9.69 -4.75 -9.14
N ALA A 23 -9.67 -5.37 -10.33
CA ALA A 23 -10.52 -5.01 -11.45
C ALA A 23 -12.01 -5.26 -11.16
N GLY A 24 -12.33 -6.40 -10.55
CA GLY A 24 -13.68 -6.69 -10.07
C GLY A 24 -14.15 -5.61 -9.09
N LEU A 25 -13.33 -5.29 -8.07
CA LEU A 25 -13.67 -4.25 -7.11
C LEU A 25 -13.85 -2.88 -7.76
N ALA A 26 -13.01 -2.52 -8.74
CA ALA A 26 -13.15 -1.29 -9.51
C ALA A 26 -14.49 -1.21 -10.26
N ALA A 27 -14.96 -2.34 -10.81
CA ALA A 27 -16.22 -2.40 -11.54
C ALA A 27 -17.45 -2.16 -10.65
N PHE A 28 -17.37 -2.49 -9.36
CA PHE A 28 -18.47 -2.29 -8.40
C PHE A 28 -18.31 -1.02 -7.53
N THR A 29 -17.18 -0.32 -7.60
CA THR A 29 -16.90 0.84 -6.75
C THR A 29 -16.36 2.02 -7.57
N THR A 30 -15.08 2.36 -7.42
CA THR A 30 -14.38 3.39 -8.20
C THR A 30 -13.05 2.85 -8.69
N ALA A 31 -12.55 3.42 -9.79
CA ALA A 31 -11.21 3.08 -10.31
C ALA A 31 -10.12 3.29 -9.25
N TYR A 32 -10.21 4.34 -8.44
CA TYR A 32 -9.26 4.62 -7.37
C TYR A 32 -9.23 3.54 -6.28
N MET A 33 -10.39 3.01 -5.87
CA MET A 33 -10.46 1.91 -4.90
C MET A 33 -9.88 0.60 -5.47
N GLY A 34 -10.10 0.34 -6.77
CA GLY A 34 -9.45 -0.77 -7.46
C GLY A 34 -7.93 -0.66 -7.46
N VAL A 35 -7.38 0.50 -7.83
CA VAL A 35 -5.93 0.77 -7.82
C VAL A 35 -5.36 0.65 -6.40
N ALA A 36 -6.04 1.20 -5.38
CA ALA A 36 -5.64 1.07 -3.99
C ALA A 36 -5.60 -0.40 -3.53
N THR A 37 -6.58 -1.19 -3.96
CA THR A 37 -6.68 -2.63 -3.66
C THR A 37 -5.53 -3.39 -4.31
N PHE A 38 -5.22 -3.09 -5.57
CA PHE A 38 -4.07 -3.69 -6.26
C PHE A 38 -2.75 -3.35 -5.56
N ALA A 39 -2.53 -2.08 -5.21
CA ALA A 39 -1.37 -1.64 -4.46
C ALA A 39 -1.23 -2.35 -3.11
N TYR A 40 -2.34 -2.51 -2.38
CA TYR A 40 -2.37 -3.23 -1.11
C TYR A 40 -2.06 -4.72 -1.28
N ALA A 41 -2.60 -5.36 -2.33
CA ALA A 41 -2.32 -6.75 -2.65
C ALA A 41 -0.82 -6.97 -2.97
N LEU A 42 -0.18 -6.05 -3.71
CA LEU A 42 1.26 -6.09 -3.96
C LEU A 42 2.07 -6.05 -2.65
N MET A 43 1.68 -5.20 -1.69
CA MET A 43 2.34 -5.12 -0.39
C MET A 43 2.16 -6.42 0.43
N ILE A 44 0.98 -7.04 0.41
CA ILE A 44 0.75 -8.36 1.03
C ILE A 44 1.66 -9.41 0.39
N LEU A 45 1.69 -9.48 -0.94
CA LEU A 45 2.52 -10.41 -1.68
C LEU A 45 4.01 -10.20 -1.39
N GLY A 46 4.45 -8.93 -1.35
CA GLY A 46 5.80 -8.56 -0.97
C GLY A 46 6.15 -9.08 0.42
N MET A 47 5.27 -8.90 1.40
CA MET A 47 5.46 -9.41 2.76
C MET A 47 5.50 -10.94 2.82
N ALA A 48 4.67 -11.63 2.04
CA ALA A 48 4.68 -13.10 1.96
C ALA A 48 5.98 -13.65 1.34
N TRP A 49 6.52 -12.99 0.31
CA TRP A 49 7.75 -13.42 -0.37
C TRP A 49 9.05 -13.00 0.32
N ARG A 50 9.01 -12.22 1.40
CA ARG A 50 10.18 -11.67 2.11
C ARG A 50 11.27 -12.68 2.47
N ARG A 51 10.89 -13.93 2.78
CA ARG A 51 11.82 -15.00 3.17
C ARG A 51 12.32 -15.82 1.98
N ARG A 52 11.55 -15.85 0.88
CA ARG A 52 11.84 -16.66 -0.30
C ARG A 52 12.75 -15.93 -1.27
N ALA A 53 12.42 -14.67 -1.57
CA ALA A 53 13.14 -13.86 -2.53
C ALA A 53 13.14 -12.40 -2.09
N ARG A 54 14.29 -11.96 -1.54
CA ARG A 54 14.45 -10.59 -1.05
C ARG A 54 14.31 -9.53 -2.15
N GLU A 55 14.78 -9.85 -3.34
CA GLU A 55 14.65 -8.97 -4.50
C GLU A 55 13.18 -8.80 -4.90
N THR A 56 12.43 -9.89 -4.99
CA THR A 56 10.98 -9.86 -5.26
C THR A 56 10.22 -9.09 -4.18
N HIS A 57 10.57 -9.28 -2.90
CA HIS A 57 10.01 -8.48 -1.81
C HIS A 57 10.26 -7.00 -2.02
N ARG A 58 11.50 -6.60 -2.33
CA ARG A 58 11.85 -5.21 -2.61
C ARG A 58 11.02 -4.65 -3.77
N GLN A 59 11.01 -5.34 -4.91
CA GLN A 59 10.28 -4.91 -6.10
C GLN A 59 8.78 -4.76 -5.83
N LEU A 60 8.14 -5.74 -5.20
CA LEU A 60 6.71 -5.70 -4.88
C LEU A 60 6.37 -4.58 -3.89
N MET A 61 7.21 -4.38 -2.86
CA MET A 61 6.98 -3.32 -1.87
C MET A 61 7.16 -1.94 -2.49
N PHE A 62 8.22 -1.72 -3.28
CA PHE A 62 8.43 -0.44 -3.97
C PHE A 62 7.31 -0.13 -4.97
N THR A 63 6.89 -1.12 -5.77
CA THR A 63 5.78 -0.93 -6.71
C THR A 63 4.48 -0.65 -5.98
N GLY A 64 4.14 -1.42 -4.95
CA GLY A 64 2.92 -1.22 -4.16
C GLY A 64 2.89 0.14 -3.46
N MET A 65 3.97 0.53 -2.78
CA MET A 65 4.10 1.83 -2.12
C MET A 65 4.12 2.99 -3.12
N GLY A 66 4.75 2.81 -4.28
CA GLY A 66 4.81 3.81 -5.34
C GLY A 66 3.44 4.11 -5.95
N ILE A 67 2.67 3.05 -6.26
CA ILE A 67 1.28 3.19 -6.72
C ILE A 67 0.44 3.90 -5.65
N ASP A 68 0.61 3.51 -4.39
CA ASP A 68 -0.14 4.08 -3.28
C ASP A 68 0.16 5.58 -3.06
N LEU A 69 1.45 5.95 -3.07
CA LEU A 69 1.88 7.33 -2.94
C LEU A 69 1.36 8.19 -4.11
N LEU A 70 1.44 7.69 -5.33
CA LEU A 70 0.93 8.38 -6.52
C LEU A 70 -0.58 8.58 -6.43
N LEU A 71 -1.32 7.57 -5.98
CA LEU A 71 -2.76 7.64 -5.79
C LEU A 71 -3.13 8.72 -4.76
N VAL A 72 -2.47 8.75 -3.60
CA VAL A 72 -2.70 9.77 -2.57
C VAL A 72 -2.38 11.17 -3.11
N LEU A 73 -1.29 11.34 -3.85
CA LEU A 73 -0.94 12.63 -4.45
C LEU A 73 -2.01 13.12 -5.43
N ILE A 74 -2.49 12.24 -6.32
CA ILE A 74 -3.55 12.58 -7.28
C ILE A 74 -4.83 13.01 -6.55
N LEU A 75 -5.25 12.24 -5.55
CA LEU A 75 -6.47 12.52 -4.80
C LEU A 75 -6.37 13.82 -3.98
N GLU A 76 -5.20 14.11 -3.41
CA GLU A 76 -4.99 15.35 -2.64
C GLU A 76 -5.01 16.59 -3.54
N LEU A 77 -4.45 16.51 -4.75
CA LEU A 77 -4.53 17.58 -5.75
C LEU A 77 -5.98 17.84 -6.17
N GLN A 78 -6.76 16.79 -6.42
CA GLN A 78 -8.19 16.90 -6.74
C GLN A 78 -9.01 17.45 -5.56
N ARG A 79 -8.71 17.01 -4.34
CA ARG A 79 -9.38 17.46 -3.12
C ARG A 79 -9.10 18.93 -2.85
N SER A 80 -7.88 19.39 -3.03
CA SER A 80 -7.49 20.79 -2.84
C SER A 80 -8.25 21.70 -3.81
N ALA A 81 -8.38 21.29 -5.07
CA ALA A 81 -9.14 22.02 -6.08
C ALA A 81 -10.64 22.08 -5.74
N THR A 82 -11.23 20.98 -5.27
CA THR A 82 -12.66 20.91 -4.94
C THR A 82 -13.03 21.58 -3.62
N ALA A 83 -12.19 21.46 -2.59
CA ALA A 83 -12.43 22.06 -1.27
C ALA A 83 -12.48 23.59 -1.34
N THR A 84 -11.63 24.19 -2.17
CA THR A 84 -11.60 25.63 -2.45
C THR A 84 -12.91 26.12 -3.10
N ALA A 85 -13.63 25.23 -3.80
CA ALA A 85 -14.86 25.57 -4.51
C ALA A 85 -16.15 25.27 -3.72
N PHE A 86 -16.18 24.24 -2.86
CA PHE A 86 -17.46 23.70 -2.32
C PHE A 86 -17.52 23.42 -0.81
N GLY A 87 -16.47 23.66 -0.01
CA GLY A 87 -16.56 23.58 1.46
C GLY A 87 -16.90 22.17 2.01
N PHE A 88 -16.15 21.15 1.58
CA PHE A 88 -16.40 19.74 1.91
C PHE A 88 -16.11 19.38 3.38
N LYS A 89 -17.06 18.73 4.07
CA LYS A 89 -16.88 18.19 5.44
C LYS A 89 -16.85 16.66 5.42
N LEU A 90 -15.86 16.08 6.11
CA LEU A 90 -15.70 14.62 6.25
C LEU A 90 -16.33 14.12 7.54
N GLY A 91 -16.97 12.95 7.49
CA GLY A 91 -17.41 12.23 8.68
C GLY A 91 -16.25 11.63 9.48
N PRO A 92 -16.47 11.20 10.74
CA PRO A 92 -15.42 10.67 11.61
C PRO A 92 -14.64 9.48 11.02
N TRP A 93 -15.34 8.54 10.36
CA TRP A 93 -14.71 7.38 9.73
C TRP A 93 -13.85 7.74 8.52
N GLN A 94 -14.28 8.73 7.75
CA GLN A 94 -13.53 9.22 6.60
C GLN A 94 -12.29 10.01 7.05
N MET A 95 -12.41 10.78 8.15
CA MET A 95 -11.27 11.42 8.80
C MET A 95 -10.27 10.39 9.33
N ALA A 96 -10.76 9.29 9.94
CA ALA A 96 -9.91 8.20 10.38
C ALA A 96 -9.20 7.49 9.22
N HIS A 97 -9.89 7.27 8.09
CA HIS A 97 -9.28 6.76 6.86
C HIS A 97 -8.14 7.65 6.37
N VAL A 98 -8.38 8.97 6.27
CA VAL A 98 -7.39 9.95 5.84
C VAL A 98 -6.20 9.94 6.80
N GLY A 99 -6.45 10.04 8.11
CA GLY A 99 -5.39 10.04 9.13
C GLY A 99 -4.53 8.79 9.10
N ALA A 100 -5.14 7.59 9.01
CA ALA A 100 -4.41 6.33 8.91
C ALA A 100 -3.57 6.25 7.62
N SER A 101 -4.13 6.69 6.50
CA SER A 101 -3.45 6.68 5.19
C SER A 101 -2.28 7.67 5.15
N THR A 102 -2.47 8.89 5.64
CA THR A 102 -1.41 9.90 5.75
C THR A 102 -0.27 9.40 6.64
N LEU A 103 -0.59 8.77 7.78
CA LEU A 103 0.44 8.23 8.67
C LEU A 103 1.18 7.04 8.02
N ALA A 104 0.49 6.17 7.30
CA ALA A 104 1.11 5.08 6.55
C ALA A 104 2.12 5.63 5.51
N VAL A 105 1.71 6.64 4.72
CA VAL A 105 2.56 7.28 3.72
C VAL A 105 3.74 8.00 4.36
N ALA A 106 3.54 8.73 5.46
CA ALA A 106 4.62 9.36 6.20
C ALA A 106 5.66 8.33 6.68
N LEU A 107 5.21 7.13 7.07
CA LEU A 107 6.07 6.03 7.46
C LEU A 107 6.74 5.31 6.28
N TYR A 108 6.32 5.52 5.03
CA TYR A 108 7.01 4.94 3.86
C TYR A 108 8.43 5.47 3.75
N LEU A 109 8.66 6.76 3.97
CA LEU A 109 10.00 7.36 3.86
C LEU A 109 11.04 6.70 4.81
N PRO A 110 10.84 6.65 6.14
CA PRO A 110 11.78 5.99 7.03
C PRO A 110 11.86 4.48 6.76
N MET A 111 10.76 3.84 6.33
CA MET A 111 10.74 2.41 6.02
C MET A 111 11.60 2.07 4.79
N ILE A 112 11.46 2.85 3.72
CA ILE A 112 12.26 2.75 2.49
C ILE A 112 13.73 3.03 2.82
N TYR A 113 14.02 4.12 3.54
CA TYR A 113 15.38 4.47 3.94
C TYR A 113 16.07 3.33 4.70
N VAL A 114 15.43 2.81 5.75
CA VAL A 114 15.99 1.70 6.53
C VAL A 114 16.08 0.43 5.68
N GLY A 115 15.14 0.19 4.76
CA GLY A 115 15.17 -0.92 3.81
C GLY A 115 16.38 -0.86 2.85
N MET A 116 16.68 0.32 2.32
CA MET A 116 17.87 0.55 1.48
C MET A 116 19.15 0.32 2.27
N LYS A 117 19.25 0.87 3.50
CA LYS A 117 20.42 0.64 4.37
C LYS A 117 20.59 -0.81 4.80
N LEU A 118 19.49 -1.55 4.96
CA LEU A 118 19.52 -2.98 5.24
C LEU A 118 20.03 -3.79 4.04
N TRP A 119 19.72 -3.34 2.82
CA TRP A 119 20.20 -3.96 1.59
C TRP A 119 21.70 -3.73 1.36
N GLU A 120 22.17 -2.50 1.58
CA GLU A 120 23.59 -2.15 1.46
C GLU A 120 24.45 -2.89 2.49
N ASN A 121 24.02 -2.89 3.76
CA ASN A 121 24.82 -3.40 4.87
C ASN A 121 23.90 -3.97 5.95
N GLU A 122 23.75 -5.30 5.95
CA GLU A 122 22.84 -5.97 6.85
C GLU A 122 23.40 -6.05 8.27
N THR A 123 22.67 -5.47 9.23
CA THR A 123 22.96 -5.63 10.66
C THR A 123 21.71 -6.10 11.42
N ALA A 124 21.91 -6.82 12.53
CA ALA A 124 20.80 -7.28 13.37
C ALA A 124 19.92 -6.11 13.86
N GLY A 125 20.56 -4.98 14.21
CA GLY A 125 19.87 -3.75 14.62
C GLY A 125 18.99 -3.17 13.51
N ARG A 126 19.54 -2.99 12.30
CA ARG A 126 18.77 -2.48 11.15
C ARG A 126 17.63 -3.41 10.76
N ARG A 127 17.86 -4.72 10.81
CA ARG A 127 16.83 -5.73 10.52
C ARG A 127 15.67 -5.66 11.52
N LYS A 128 15.97 -5.47 12.81
CA LYS A 128 14.97 -5.31 13.87
C LYS A 128 14.20 -4.01 13.69
N LEU A 129 14.88 -2.90 13.39
CA LEU A 129 14.26 -1.61 13.12
C LEU A 129 13.35 -1.66 11.90
N HIS A 130 13.84 -2.17 10.77
CA HIS A 130 13.07 -2.37 9.53
C HIS A 130 11.81 -3.20 9.79
N ARG A 131 11.91 -4.27 10.57
CA ARG A 131 10.76 -5.12 10.89
C ARG A 131 9.72 -4.39 11.74
N ARG A 132 10.16 -3.61 12.73
CA ARG A 132 9.25 -2.82 13.59
C ARG A 132 8.54 -1.74 12.80
N LEU A 133 9.29 -0.96 12.03
CA LEU A 133 8.73 0.05 11.13
C LEU A 133 7.78 -0.60 10.12
N GLY A 134 8.19 -1.71 9.50
CA GLY A 134 7.36 -2.42 8.53
C GLY A 134 6.03 -2.90 9.10
N TYR A 135 6.01 -3.43 10.32
CA TYR A 135 4.74 -3.80 10.96
C TYR A 135 3.88 -2.59 11.32
N LEU A 136 4.49 -1.49 11.79
CA LEU A 136 3.76 -0.27 12.11
C LEU A 136 3.15 0.37 10.84
N THR A 137 3.95 0.53 9.79
CA THR A 137 3.53 1.01 8.47
C THR A 137 2.41 0.15 7.90
N PHE A 138 2.59 -1.18 7.91
CA PHE A 138 1.61 -2.11 7.37
C PHE A 138 0.31 -2.08 8.18
N PHE A 139 0.37 -1.95 9.51
CA PHE A 139 -0.81 -1.80 10.35
C PHE A 139 -1.64 -0.58 9.97
N PHE A 140 -1.02 0.61 9.88
CA PHE A 140 -1.74 1.82 9.46
C PHE A 140 -2.27 1.70 8.03
N ARG A 141 -1.51 1.04 7.14
CA ARG A 141 -1.95 0.81 5.77
C ARG A 141 -3.17 -0.11 5.71
N SER A 142 -3.18 -1.21 6.47
CA SER A 142 -4.33 -2.11 6.58
C SER A 142 -5.55 -1.40 7.17
N LEU A 143 -5.34 -0.58 8.21
CA LEU A 143 -6.41 0.22 8.80
C LEU A 143 -6.99 1.21 7.79
N GLY A 144 -6.13 1.96 7.08
CA GLY A 144 -6.54 2.86 6.00
C GLY A 144 -7.29 2.13 4.89
N PHE A 145 -6.81 0.96 4.46
CA PHE A 145 -7.48 0.14 3.45
C PHE A 145 -8.87 -0.32 3.89
N VAL A 146 -9.05 -0.78 5.13
CA VAL A 146 -10.37 -1.18 5.64
C VAL A 146 -11.29 0.03 5.76
N LEU A 147 -10.79 1.15 6.26
CA LEU A 147 -11.60 2.37 6.41
C LEU A 147 -11.92 3.03 5.06
N MET A 148 -11.22 2.69 3.98
CA MET A 148 -11.51 3.17 2.63
C MET A 148 -12.95 2.89 2.21
N PHE A 149 -13.52 1.76 2.63
CA PHE A 149 -14.91 1.40 2.31
C PHE A 149 -15.94 2.34 2.95
N SER A 150 -15.58 3.07 4.01
CA SER A 150 -16.44 4.11 4.58
C SER A 150 -16.68 5.28 3.62
N LEU A 151 -15.86 5.43 2.58
CA LEU A 151 -16.02 6.45 1.54
C LEU A 151 -17.15 6.10 0.54
N LEU A 152 -17.63 4.86 0.53
CA LEU A 152 -18.78 4.47 -0.29
C LEU A 152 -20.09 5.03 0.26
N TRP A 153 -20.14 5.31 1.56
CA TRP A 153 -21.30 5.90 2.20
C TRP A 153 -21.18 7.43 2.16
N LYS A 154 -22.22 8.12 1.66
CA LYS A 154 -22.30 9.58 1.82
C LYS A 154 -22.34 9.90 3.31
N ALA A 155 -21.54 10.87 3.75
CA ALA A 155 -21.75 11.49 5.05
C ALA A 155 -23.20 12.02 5.05
N ALA A 156 -24.04 11.43 5.91
CA ALA A 156 -25.40 11.89 6.14
C ALA A 156 -25.38 13.26 6.82
#